data_AF-A0A7V7JJK2-F1
#
_entry.id   AF-A0A7V7JJK2-F1
#
_cell.length_a   1.000
_cell.length_b   1.000
_cell.length_c   1.000
_cell.angle_alpha   90.00
_cell.angle_beta   90.00
_cell.angle_gamma   90.00
#
_symmetry.space_group_name_H-M   'P 1'
#
loop_
_entity.id
_entity.type
_entity.pdbx_description
1 polymer ?
#
loop_
_entity_poly.entity_id
_entity_poly.type
_entity_poly.pdbx_seq_one_letter_code
_entity_poly.pdbx_strand_id
1 'polypeptide(L)'
;MLHKIVFRPGAEADLFALYRYIAENSDTLRAEAYITRFEKCCMGLAVFPERGTRRDDIAPGMRTTGFERRVTIAFRILDHVVEIVAIAYAGRDFESGLCEM
;
A
#
# COMPACT_ATOMS: atom_id res chain seq x y z
N MET A 1 17.72 -4.38 10.44
CA MET A 1 18.00 -3.56 9.25
C MET A 1 16.69 -2.91 8.81
N LEU A 2 16.71 -1.65 8.42
CA LEU A 2 15.53 -0.97 7.87
C LEU A 2 15.47 -1.28 6.38
N HIS A 3 14.43 -1.96 5.92
CA HIS A 3 14.22 -2.18 4.49
C HIS A 3 13.78 -0.86 3.83
N LYS A 4 14.34 -0.53 2.66
CA LYS A 4 13.94 0.68 1.92
C LYS A 4 12.56 0.48 1.32
N ILE A 5 11.65 1.44 1.48
CA ILE A 5 10.33 1.38 0.86
C ILE A 5 10.37 2.16 -0.46
N VAL A 6 9.88 1.56 -1.53
CA VAL A 6 9.69 2.20 -2.83
C VAL A 6 8.27 1.96 -3.31
N PHE A 7 7.65 3.02 -3.84
CA PHE A 7 6.33 2.94 -4.42
C PHE A 7 6.46 2.87 -5.94
N ARG A 8 5.68 2.00 -6.57
CA ARG A 8 5.47 2.06 -8.01
C ARG A 8 4.56 3.26 -8.35
N PRO A 9 4.65 3.81 -9.57
CA PRO A 9 3.79 4.92 -9.98
C PRO A 9 2.28 4.59 -9.85
N GLY A 10 1.88 3.33 -10.06
CA GLY A 10 0.51 2.87 -9.81
C GLY A 10 0.12 2.97 -8.31
N ALA A 11 1.00 2.53 -7.41
CA ALA A 11 0.75 2.63 -5.98
C ALA A 11 0.73 4.09 -5.48
N GLU A 12 1.54 4.98 -6.07
CA GLU A 12 1.47 6.42 -5.76
C GLU A 12 0.13 7.03 -6.19
N ALA A 13 -0.37 6.65 -7.37
CA ALA A 13 -1.68 7.05 -7.85
C ALA A 13 -2.81 6.52 -6.95
N ASP A 14 -2.72 5.26 -6.50
CA ASP A 14 -3.68 4.68 -5.55
C ASP A 14 -3.70 5.47 -4.23
N LEU A 15 -2.53 5.77 -3.69
CA LEU A 15 -2.40 6.51 -2.43
C LEU A 15 -2.99 7.92 -2.56
N PHE A 16 -2.75 8.58 -3.69
CA PHE A 16 -3.27 9.90 -3.96
C PHE A 16 -4.80 9.89 -4.15
N ALA A 17 -5.33 8.89 -4.86
CA ALA A 17 -6.76 8.67 -5.03
C ALA A 17 -7.44 8.40 -3.68
N LEU A 18 -6.82 7.58 -2.83
CA LEU A 18 -7.30 7.30 -1.47
C LEU A 18 -7.31 8.55 -0.61
N TYR A 19 -6.25 9.36 -0.63
CA TYR A 19 -6.18 10.64 0.08
C TYR A 19 -7.32 11.56 -0.35
N ARG A 20 -7.48 11.76 -1.67
CA ARG A 20 -8.52 12.63 -2.23
C ARG A 20 -9.91 12.14 -1.81
N TYR A 21 -10.17 10.85 -1.93
CA TYR A 21 -11.43 10.24 -1.52
C TYR A 21 -11.75 10.51 -0.04
N ILE A 22 -10.79 10.34 0.87
CA ILE A 22 -10.99 10.58 2.30
C ILE A 22 -11.19 12.08 2.57
N ALA A 23 -10.44 12.94 1.90
CA ALA A 23 -10.56 14.39 2.03
C ALA A 23 -11.94 14.89 1.57
N GLU A 24 -12.48 14.32 0.49
CA GLU A 24 -13.81 14.65 -0.05
C GLU A 24 -14.96 14.10 0.81
N ASN A 25 -14.81 12.90 1.39
CA ASN A 25 -15.90 12.23 2.12
C ASN A 25 -15.92 12.50 3.63
N SER A 26 -14.79 12.92 4.19
CA SER A 26 -14.66 13.18 5.61
C SER A 26 -14.18 14.60 5.85
N ASP A 27 -12.86 14.82 5.81
CA ASP A 27 -12.21 16.11 6.00
C ASP A 27 -10.71 15.97 5.67
N THR A 28 -10.05 17.04 5.27
CA THR A 28 -8.58 17.06 5.03
C THR A 28 -7.78 16.60 6.25
N LEU A 29 -8.20 17.02 7.45
CA LEU A 29 -7.53 16.65 8.71
C LEU A 29 -7.57 15.13 8.95
N ARG A 30 -8.68 14.48 8.57
CA ARG A 30 -8.83 13.03 8.64
C ARG A 30 -7.99 12.33 7.59
N ALA A 31 -7.90 12.89 6.38
CA ALA A 31 -7.05 12.37 5.32
C ALA A 31 -5.57 12.40 5.70
N GLU A 32 -5.07 13.52 6.27
CA GLU A 32 -3.70 13.62 6.76
C GLU A 32 -3.39 12.64 7.89
N ALA A 33 -4.29 12.55 8.88
CA ALA A 33 -4.16 11.57 9.96
C ALA A 33 -4.16 10.13 9.44
N TYR A 34 -4.89 9.85 8.36
CA TYR A 34 -4.93 8.56 7.70
C TYR A 34 -3.59 8.23 7.03
N ILE A 35 -3.05 9.14 6.21
CA ILE A 35 -1.74 8.97 5.56
C ILE A 35 -0.63 8.78 6.60
N THR A 36 -0.66 9.55 7.69
CA THR A 36 0.32 9.41 8.78
C THR A 36 0.30 7.99 9.38
N ARG A 37 -0.87 7.38 9.54
CA ARG A 37 -0.98 5.99 10.03
C ARG A 37 -0.57 4.98 8.98
N PHE A 38 -0.87 5.25 7.71
CA PHE A 38 -0.41 4.45 6.58
C PHE A 38 1.12 4.40 6.52
N GLU A 39 1.79 5.54 6.66
CA GLU A 39 3.26 5.62 6.72
C GLU A 39 3.82 4.85 7.92
N LYS A 40 3.18 4.96 9.10
CA LYS A 40 3.54 4.14 10.27
C LYS A 40 3.39 2.64 9.99
N CYS A 41 2.36 2.23 9.25
CA CYS A 41 2.20 0.84 8.84
C CYS A 41 3.33 0.41 7.90
N CYS A 42 3.66 1.25 6.91
CA CYS A 42 4.77 1.02 5.98
C CYS A 42 6.12 0.90 6.72
N MET A 43 6.41 1.77 7.68
CA MET A 43 7.60 1.64 8.53
C MET A 43 7.61 0.31 9.31
N GLY A 44 6.45 -0.16 9.80
CA GLY A 44 6.33 -1.47 10.41
C GLY A 44 6.66 -2.62 9.44
N LEU A 45 6.28 -2.50 8.17
CA LEU A 45 6.65 -3.45 7.11
C LEU A 45 8.15 -3.40 6.82
N ALA A 46 8.78 -2.21 6.87
CA ALA A 46 10.22 -2.08 6.70
C ALA A 46 11.03 -2.73 7.83
N VAL A 47 10.43 -3.00 8.98
CA VAL A 47 11.08 -3.71 10.10
C VAL A 47 10.74 -5.20 10.10
N PHE A 48 9.48 -5.55 9.80
CA PHE A 48 8.99 -6.93 9.80
C PHE A 48 8.20 -7.24 8.51
N PRO A 49 8.87 -7.32 7.34
CA PRO A 49 8.19 -7.49 6.07
C PRO A 49 7.55 -8.89 5.93
N GLU A 50 7.99 -9.84 6.76
CA GLU A 50 7.46 -11.21 6.80
C GLU A 50 6.04 -11.32 7.40
N ARG A 51 5.55 -10.27 8.09
CA ARG A 51 4.18 -10.24 8.66
C ARG A 51 3.08 -10.21 7.60
N GLY A 52 3.38 -9.84 6.36
CA GLY A 52 2.41 -9.86 5.27
C GLY A 52 2.01 -11.28 4.88
N THR A 53 0.73 -11.50 4.59
CA THR A 53 0.24 -12.76 4.03
C THR A 53 0.89 -12.99 2.68
N ARG A 54 1.58 -14.13 2.51
CA ARG A 54 2.09 -14.55 1.21
C ARG A 54 0.93 -14.85 0.27
N ARG A 55 1.00 -14.28 -0.93
CA ARG A 55 0.03 -14.50 -2.00
C ARG A 55 0.75 -15.03 -3.23
N ASP A 56 1.40 -16.18 -3.03
CA ASP A 56 2.06 -16.92 -4.10
C ASP A 56 1.04 -17.42 -5.17
N ASP A 57 -0.26 -17.39 -4.84
CA ASP A 57 -1.38 -17.59 -5.77
C ASP A 57 -1.49 -16.51 -6.86
N ILE A 58 -1.02 -15.29 -6.59
CA ILE A 58 -1.07 -14.16 -7.55
C ILE A 58 0.25 -14.05 -8.30
N ALA A 59 1.36 -14.02 -7.57
CA ALA A 59 2.70 -14.05 -8.14
C ALA A 59 3.71 -14.52 -7.09
N PRO A 60 4.78 -15.24 -7.48
CA PRO A 60 5.79 -15.71 -6.55
C PRO A 60 6.45 -14.53 -5.81
N GLY A 61 6.47 -14.61 -4.47
CA GLY A 61 7.06 -13.55 -3.63
C GLY A 61 6.17 -12.31 -3.42
N MET A 62 4.95 -12.31 -3.96
CA MET A 62 3.94 -11.30 -3.66
C MET A 62 3.45 -11.47 -2.21
N ARG A 63 3.32 -10.35 -1.51
CA ARG A 63 2.75 -10.29 -0.17
C ARG A 63 1.69 -9.21 -0.10
N THR A 64 0.69 -9.47 0.72
CA THR A 64 -0.36 -8.50 1.01
C THR A 64 -0.47 -8.27 2.50
N THR A 65 -0.67 -7.03 2.92
CA THR A 65 -1.05 -6.72 4.30
C THR A 65 -2.36 -5.95 4.33
N GLY A 66 -3.18 -6.23 5.34
CA GLY A 66 -4.40 -5.48 5.60
C GLY A 66 -4.11 -4.30 6.52
N PHE A 67 -4.48 -3.10 6.10
CA PHE A 67 -4.47 -1.88 6.91
C PHE A 67 -5.90 -1.45 7.23
N GLU A 68 -6.19 -1.21 8.52
CA GLU A 68 -7.50 -0.81 9.05
C GLU A 68 -8.71 -1.65 8.53
N ARG A 69 -8.48 -2.90 8.11
CA ARG A 69 -9.49 -3.80 7.48
C ARG A 69 -10.18 -3.21 6.24
N ARG A 70 -9.67 -2.09 5.73
CA ARG A 70 -10.24 -1.32 4.62
C ARG A 70 -9.24 -1.13 3.50
N VAL A 71 -7.95 -1.28 3.73
CA VAL A 71 -6.92 -1.16 2.70
C VAL A 71 -6.15 -2.47 2.65
N THR A 72 -5.87 -2.96 1.45
CA THR A 72 -4.98 -4.07 1.19
C THR A 72 -3.79 -3.53 0.41
N ILE A 73 -2.62 -3.57 1.04
CA ILE A 73 -1.36 -3.13 0.45
C ILE A 73 -0.70 -4.36 -0.16
N ALA A 74 -0.53 -4.36 -1.47
CA ALA A 74 0.24 -5.38 -2.19
C ALA A 74 1.68 -4.90 -2.34
N PHE A 75 2.62 -5.72 -1.90
CA PHE A 75 4.04 -5.42 -1.96
C PHE A 75 4.88 -6.67 -2.18
N ARG A 76 6.10 -6.49 -2.66
CA ARG A 76 7.11 -7.55 -2.78
C ARG A 76 8.40 -7.13 -2.07
N ILE A 77 9.15 -8.13 -1.62
CA ILE A 77 10.43 -7.93 -0.95
C ILE A 77 11.52 -8.28 -1.97
N LEU A 78 12.28 -7.28 -2.38
CA LEU A 78 13.44 -7.39 -3.26
C LEU A 78 14.69 -7.19 -2.41
N ASP A 79 15.28 -8.28 -1.92
CA ASP A 79 16.51 -8.27 -1.12
C ASP A 79 16.40 -7.39 0.15
N HIS A 80 16.83 -6.13 0.10
CA HIS A 80 16.69 -5.14 1.18
C HIS A 80 15.64 -4.05 0.93
N VAL A 81 14.77 -4.24 -0.06
CA VAL A 81 13.82 -3.24 -0.53
C VAL A 81 12.39 -3.80 -0.50
N VAL A 82 11.47 -3.07 0.11
CA VAL A 82 10.03 -3.34 0.06
C VAL A 82 9.43 -2.49 -1.05
N GLU A 83 9.03 -3.13 -2.15
CA GLU A 83 8.38 -2.46 -3.26
C GLU A 83 6.86 -2.58 -3.12
N ILE A 84 6.18 -1.44 -2.95
CA ILE A 84 4.72 -1.36 -2.94
C ILE A 84 4.25 -1.36 -4.39
N VAL A 85 3.51 -2.40 -4.75
CA VAL A 85 3.03 -2.65 -6.11
C VAL A 85 1.69 -1.95 -6.34
N ALA A 86 0.75 -2.10 -5.40
CA ALA A 86 -0.60 -1.54 -5.50
C ALA A 86 -1.23 -1.37 -4.11
N ILE A 87 -2.20 -0.47 -4.00
CA ILE A 87 -2.96 -0.22 -2.76
C ILE A 87 -4.45 -0.31 -3.08
N ALA A 88 -5.06 -1.46 -2.79
CA ALA A 88 -6.49 -1.66 -2.96
C ALA A 88 -7.25 -1.22 -1.71
N TYR A 89 -8.50 -0.73 -1.83
CA TYR A 89 -9.33 -0.43 -0.68
C TYR A 89 -10.68 -1.14 -0.76
N ALA A 90 -11.02 -1.85 0.32
CA ALA A 90 -12.08 -2.84 0.46
C ALA A 90 -13.40 -2.41 -0.21
N GLY A 91 -13.69 -3.04 -1.34
CA GLY A 91 -14.91 -2.86 -2.12
C GLY A 91 -14.80 -1.90 -3.31
N ARG A 92 -13.67 -1.21 -3.49
CA ARG A 92 -13.33 -0.51 -4.73
C ARG A 92 -11.98 -0.98 -5.22
N ASP A 93 -11.97 -1.52 -6.43
CA ASP A 93 -10.74 -1.58 -7.19
C ASP A 93 -10.35 -0.13 -7.47
N PHE A 94 -9.30 0.36 -6.81
CA PHE A 94 -8.68 1.60 -7.25
C PHE A 94 -7.90 1.17 -8.47
N GLU A 95 -8.50 1.39 -9.63
CA GLU A 95 -7.92 1.07 -10.94
C GLU A 95 -6.69 1.97 -11.18
N SER A 96 -5.64 1.85 -10.37
CA SER A 96 -4.38 2.52 -10.65
C SER A 96 -3.56 1.67 -11.60
N GLY A 97 -3.82 1.93 -12.88
CA GLY A 97 -2.79 1.88 -13.91
C GLY A 97 -2.16 0.51 -14.11
N LEU A 98 -2.95 -0.47 -14.57
CA LEU A 98 -2.50 -1.24 -15.73
C LEU A 98 -2.54 -0.30 -16.96
N CYS A 99 -1.61 0.65 -17.00
CA CYS A 99 -1.20 1.27 -18.26
C CYS A 99 0.25 0.87 -18.43
N GLU A 100 0.44 -0.32 -18.98
CA GLU A 100 1.71 -0.77 -19.53
C GLU A 100 2.17 0.21 -20.60
N MET A 101 3.31 0.87 -20.37
CA MET A 101 4.39 1.03 -21.35
C MET A 101 5.67 1.55 -20.69
#